data_AF-A0A5C8T5F3-F1
#
_entry.id   AF-A0A5C8T5F3-F1
#
_cell.length_a   1.000
_cell.length_b   1.000
_cell.length_c   1.000
_cell.angle_alpha   90.00
_cell.angle_beta   90.00
_cell.angle_gamma   90.00
#
_symmetry.space_group_name_H-M   'P 1'
#
loop_
_entity.id
_entity.type
_entity.pdbx_description
1 polymer ?
#
loop_
_entity_poly.entity_id
_entity_poly.type
_entity_poly.pdbx_seq_one_letter_code
_entity_poly.pdbx_strand_id
1 'polypeptide(L)' 'MASTRYDHRHAAEICRKHGWSVGTCLVGDAGFGPTVIQITALGDKIMLAKIVRQGCASIGYHDAQAWSLSLRDLRPVG' A
#
# COMPACT_ATOMS: atom_id res chain seq x y z
N MET A 1 -16.95 5.32 -2.81
CA MET A 1 -15.51 5.07 -2.55
C MET A 1 -15.21 3.65 -3.00
N ALA A 2 -14.29 3.45 -3.94
CA ALA A 2 -13.95 2.11 -4.43
C ALA A 2 -13.08 1.40 -3.39
N SER A 3 -13.58 0.29 -2.83
CA SER A 3 -12.80 -0.59 -1.97
C SER A 3 -11.84 -1.41 -2.83
N THR A 4 -10.60 -1.55 -2.38
CA THR A 4 -9.60 -2.42 -3.02
C THR A 4 -9.70 -3.87 -2.50
N ARG A 5 -10.52 -4.13 -1.47
CA ARG A 5 -10.77 -5.49 -0.97
C ARG A 5 -11.54 -6.31 -2.00
N TYR A 6 -11.13 -7.57 -2.18
CA TYR A 6 -11.70 -8.50 -3.16
C TYR A 6 -11.53 -8.09 -4.63
N ASP A 7 -10.69 -7.08 -4.89
CA ASP A 7 -10.31 -6.76 -6.25
C ASP A 7 -9.22 -7.74 -6.72
N HIS A 8 -9.61 -8.70 -7.54
CA HIS A 8 -8.71 -9.69 -8.13
C HIS A 8 -7.87 -9.11 -9.30
N ARG A 9 -8.06 -7.83 -9.64
CA ARG A 9 -7.24 -7.15 -10.65
C ARG A 9 -5.79 -7.05 -10.20
N HIS A 10 -4.89 -6.99 -11.17
CA HIS A 10 -3.48 -6.86 -10.91
C HIS A 10 -3.19 -5.58 -10.12
N ALA A 11 -2.26 -5.64 -9.17
CA ALA A 11 -1.87 -4.51 -8.33
C ALA A 11 -1.48 -3.29 -9.17
N ALA A 12 -0.78 -3.52 -10.29
CA ALA A 12 -0.45 -2.49 -11.26
C ALA A 12 -1.69 -1.81 -11.88
N GLU A 13 -2.76 -2.55 -12.16
CA GLU A 13 -4.00 -2.00 -12.74
C GLU A 13 -4.78 -1.17 -11.72
N ILE A 14 -4.84 -1.64 -10.47
CA ILE A 14 -5.45 -0.89 -9.37
C ILE A 14 -4.67 0.41 -9.15
N CYS A 15 -3.34 0.33 -9.03
CA CYS A 15 -2.49 1.52 -8.89
C CYS A 15 -2.70 2.52 -10.03
N ARG A 16 -2.68 2.08 -11.30
CA ARG A 16 -2.92 2.94 -12.47
C ARG A 16 -4.29 3.62 -12.42
N LYS A 17 -5.36 2.87 -12.09
CA LYS A 17 -6.71 3.42 -11.98
C LYS A 17 -6.82 4.51 -10.91
N HIS A 18 -6.08 4.38 -9.83
CA HIS A 18 -6.07 5.34 -8.72
C HIS A 18 -5.00 6.43 -8.87
N GLY A 19 -4.19 6.41 -9.94
CA GLY A 19 -3.07 7.33 -10.13
C GLY A 19 -1.90 7.10 -9.17
N TRP A 20 -1.82 5.93 -8.55
CA TRP A 20 -0.73 5.56 -7.65
C TRP A 20 0.47 5.04 -8.44
N SER A 21 1.67 5.45 -8.03
CA SER A 21 2.94 5.09 -8.66
C SER A 21 4.04 4.89 -7.61
N VAL A 22 5.23 4.48 -8.03
CA VAL A 22 6.39 4.42 -7.14
C VAL A 22 6.60 5.79 -6.48
N GLY A 23 6.76 5.80 -5.16
CA GLY A 23 6.83 7.00 -4.35
C GLY A 23 5.52 7.44 -3.71
N THR A 24 4.37 6.96 -4.21
CA THR A 24 3.05 7.25 -3.60
C THR A 24 2.96 6.67 -2.19
N CYS A 25 2.52 7.49 -1.24
CA CYS A 25 2.23 7.07 0.13
C CYS A 25 0.78 6.64 0.26
N LEU A 26 0.57 5.43 0.77
CA LEU A 26 -0.74 4.87 1.06
C LEU A 26 -0.88 4.60 2.55
N VAL A 27 -2.07 4.83 3.09
CA VAL A 27 -2.44 4.40 4.44
C VAL A 27 -3.38 3.21 4.37
N GLY A 28 -3.09 2.20 5.17
CA GLY A 28 -3.96 1.05 5.38
C GLY A 28 -3.81 0.52 6.81
N ASP A 29 -4.79 -0.25 7.25
CA ASP A 29 -4.67 -0.96 8.53
C ASP A 29 -4.17 -2.39 8.29
N ALA A 30 -3.13 -2.76 9.03
CA ALA A 30 -2.55 -4.08 8.99
C ALA A 30 -2.95 -5.03 10.12
N GLY A 31 -3.92 -4.64 10.94
CA GLY A 31 -4.25 -5.30 12.20
C GLY A 31 -3.43 -4.76 13.37
N PHE A 32 -2.57 -3.78 13.12
CA PHE A 32 -1.73 -3.11 14.11
C PHE A 32 -2.04 -1.59 14.17
N GLY A 33 -3.13 -1.16 13.53
CA GLY A 33 -3.52 0.23 13.40
C GLY A 33 -3.02 0.88 12.10
N PRO A 34 -3.22 2.21 11.96
CA PRO A 34 -2.90 2.95 10.76
C PRO A 34 -1.43 2.79 10.38
N THR A 35 -1.18 2.20 9.22
CA THR A 35 0.15 1.96 8.66
C THR A 35 0.28 2.74 7.37
N VAL A 36 1.23 3.67 7.33
CA VAL A 36 1.61 4.39 6.12
C VAL A 36 2.74 3.62 5.44
N ILE A 37 2.55 3.34 4.16
CA ILE A 37 3.52 2.67 3.31
C ILE A 37 3.83 3.55 2.10
N GLN A 38 5.05 3.47 1.59
CA GLN A 38 5.44 4.09 0.34
C GLN A 38 5.73 3.01 -0.70
N ILE A 39 5.06 3.09 -1.85
CA ILE A 39 5.28 2.17 -2.96
C ILE A 39 6.72 2.31 -3.45
N THR A 40 7.46 1.20 -3.51
CA THR A 40 8.84 1.15 -4.02
C THR A 40 8.92 0.42 -5.36
N ALA A 41 8.04 -0.54 -5.63
CA ALA A 41 7.90 -1.17 -6.94
C ALA A 41 6.47 -1.66 -7.18
N LEU A 42 6.04 -1.70 -8.44
CA LEU A 42 4.76 -2.26 -8.84
C LEU A 42 5.02 -3.53 -9.65
N GLY A 43 4.58 -4.67 -9.10
CA GLY A 43 4.45 -5.91 -9.84
C GLY A 43 3.02 -6.14 -10.29
N ASP A 44 2.82 -7.21 -11.06
CA ASP A 44 1.53 -7.55 -11.62
C ASP A 44 0.55 -8.00 -10.52
N LYS A 45 0.90 -9.01 -9.72
CA LYS A 45 0.04 -9.49 -8.62
C LYS A 45 0.26 -8.76 -7.29
N ILE A 46 1.47 -8.28 -7.04
CA ILE A 46 1.90 -7.67 -5.78
C ILE A 46 2.63 -6.36 -6.04
N MET A 47 2.61 -5.46 -5.07
CA MET A 47 3.51 -4.30 -5.06
C MET A 47 4.54 -4.46 -3.96
N LEU A 48 5.72 -3.88 -4.14
CA LEU A 48 6.66 -3.69 -3.05
C LEU A 48 6.41 -2.31 -2.44
N ALA A 49 6.37 -2.26 -1.11
CA ALA A 49 6.28 -1.01 -0.38
C ALA A 49 7.07 -1.10 0.92
N LYS A 50 7.75 -0.02 1.27
CA LYS A 50 8.34 0.14 2.59
C LYS A 50 7.31 0.79 3.51
N ILE A 51 7.27 0.37 4.76
CA ILE A 51 6.51 1.12 5.76
C ILE A 51 7.25 2.45 5.99
N VAL A 52 6.51 3.50 6.32
CA VAL A 52 7.04 4.84 6.64
C VAL A 52 6.61 5.25 8.04
N ARG A 53 5.42 4.80 8.45
CA ARG A 53 4.88 5.02 9.79
C ARG A 53 3.95 3.87 10.16
N GLN A 54 4.01 3.41 11.40
CA GLN A 54 3.05 2.46 11.94
C GLN A 54 2.57 2.97 13.30
N GLY A 55 1.28 3.29 13.40
CA GLY A 55 0.71 3.91 14.60
C GLY A 55 1.41 5.23 14.97
N CYS A 56 1.76 5.37 16.25
CA CYS A 56 2.44 6.55 16.79
C CYS A 56 3.99 6.46 16.70
N ALA A 57 4.52 5.35 16.19
CA ALA A 57 5.96 5.12 16.12
C ALA A 57 6.49 5.36 14.69
N SER A 58 7.52 6.21 14.58
CA SER A 58 8.43 6.19 13.43
C SER A 58 9.36 4.99 13.59
N ILE A 59 9.24 4.02 12.71
CA ILE A 59 10.07 2.81 12.76
C ILE A 59 11.31 3.03 11.88
N GLY A 60 12.49 2.74 12.42
CA GLY A 60 13.79 3.09 11.83
C GLY A 60 14.32 2.14 10.75
N TYR A 61 13.62 1.04 10.44
CA TYR A 61 14.07 0.07 9.44
C TYR A 61 12.88 -0.51 8.66
N HIS A 62 12.86 -0.28 7.36
CA HIS A 62 11.76 -0.67 6.49
C HIS A 62 12.27 -1.14 5.13
N ASP A 63 12.77 -2.39 5.11
CA ASP A 63 12.92 -3.11 3.86
C ASP A 63 11.57 -3.15 3.12
N ALA A 64 11.65 -3.10 1.79
CA ALA A 64 10.47 -3.17 0.95
C ALA A 64 9.83 -4.56 1.10
N GLN A 65 8.59 -4.59 1.60
CA GLN A 65 7.82 -5.82 1.76
C GLN A 65 6.83 -5.99 0.61
N ALA A 66 6.39 -7.22 0.37
CA ALA A 66 5.32 -7.51 -0.59
C ALA A 66 3.96 -7.13 0.01
N TRP A 67 3.22 -6.28 -0.68
CA TRP A 67 1.87 -5.85 -0.33
C TRP A 67 0.90 -6.27 -1.43
N SER A 68 -0.20 -6.90 -1.01
CA SER A 68 -1.33 -7.19 -1.87
C SER A 68 -2.46 -6.18 -1.63
N LEU A 69 -2.90 -5.52 -2.69
CA LEU A 69 -4.02 -4.57 -2.66
C LEU A 69 -5.36 -5.26 -2.47
N SER A 70 -5.49 -6.53 -2.86
CA SER A 70 -6.74 -7.30 -2.76
C SER A 70 -7.14 -7.64 -1.32
N LEU A 71 -6.18 -7.64 -0.39
CA LEU A 71 -6.38 -8.04 1.00
C LEU A 71 -6.68 -6.87 1.94
N ARG A 72 -6.51 -5.62 1.49
CA ARG A 72 -6.48 -4.43 2.36
C ARG A 72 -7.12 -3.25 1.67
N ASP A 73 -7.88 -2.44 2.42
CA ASP A 73 -8.32 -1.13 1.94
C ASP A 73 -7.17 -0.15 2.12
N LEU A 74 -6.50 0.17 1.01
CA LEU A 74 -5.48 1.22 0.98
C LEU A 74 -6.08 2.52 0.44
N ARG A 75 -5.65 3.65 1.00
CA ARG A 75 -6.06 4.99 0.58
C ARG A 75 -4.82 5.88 0.45
N PRO A 76 -4.80 6.88 -0.45
CA PRO A 76 -3.71 7.83 -0.49
C PRO A 76 -3.63 8.61 0.83
N VAL A 77 -2.40 8.86 1.28
CA VAL A 77 -2.15 9.85 2.33
C VAL A 77 -2.32 11.23 1.69
N GLY A 78 -3.30 12.00 2.17
CA GLY A 78 -3.51 13.40 1.77
C GLY A 78 -2.50 14.34 2.40
#